data_AF-A0A2V6CVC8-F1
#
_entry.id   AF-A0A2V6CVC8-F1
#
_cell.length_a   1.000
_cell.length_b   1.000
_cell.length_c   1.000
_cell.angle_alpha   90.00
_cell.angle_beta   90.00
_cell.angle_gamma   90.00
#
_symmetry.space_group_name_H-M   'P 1'
#
loop_
_entity.id
_entity.type
_entity.pdbx_description
1 polymer ?
#
loop_
_entity_poly.entity_id
_entity_poly.type
_entity_poly.pdbx_seq_one_letter_code
_entity_poly.pdbx_strand_id
1 'polypeptide(L)'
;MLANNTIGDSNTASGAFALRGNRTGFNNTATGVQALVNNKAGPQNTATGRAALFSNTNGHDNTANGFSALHSNTTGDNNTAIGDSALLKNTTGNANTALGHGAGSNLTTGNNNIDIGNLGLAGESRTIRIGDSNHTRTFLAGISGAAVMGATVHVNAAGQLGTSPSSARFKQEIKPMEKASEAILSLKPVTFHYRKEVDPDGVPQFGLVAEDVEKVNSDLIARDEEGKPCTVRYEAVNAMLLNEFLKEHRKVQKLEAALEAINKHLKEQDAKIQKVSAQVEMTKSPPQSMVSNQ
;
A
#
# COMPACT_ATOMS: atom_id res chain seq x y z
N MET A 1 -1.43 -40.84 33.91
CA MET A 1 -2.79 -41.36 34.16
C MET A 1 -3.79 -40.21 34.09
N LEU A 2 -4.84 -40.36 33.28
CA LEU A 2 -5.97 -39.43 33.06
C LEU A 2 -6.90 -39.38 34.29
N ALA A 3 -6.46 -38.76 35.39
CA ALA A 3 -7.12 -38.94 36.69
C ALA A 3 -8.51 -38.26 36.88
N ASN A 4 -9.01 -37.45 35.93
CA ASN A 4 -10.27 -36.68 36.10
C ASN A 4 -11.22 -36.67 34.89
N ASN A 5 -11.02 -37.54 33.89
CA ASN A 5 -11.88 -37.55 32.72
C ASN A 5 -13.23 -38.21 33.03
N THR A 6 -14.20 -37.41 33.47
CA THR A 6 -15.51 -37.89 33.95
C THR A 6 -16.50 -38.24 32.83
N ILE A 7 -16.41 -37.59 31.66
CA ILE A 7 -17.33 -37.81 30.51
C ILE A 7 -16.62 -37.79 29.16
N GLY A 8 -15.49 -37.09 29.01
CA GLY A 8 -14.80 -36.97 27.73
C GLY A 8 -14.24 -38.30 27.23
N ASP A 9 -14.34 -38.57 25.94
CA ASP A 9 -13.79 -39.76 25.30
C ASP A 9 -12.62 -39.41 24.37
N SER A 10 -11.87 -40.45 23.94
CA SER A 10 -10.89 -40.34 22.86
C SER A 10 -9.74 -39.33 23.08
N ASN A 11 -9.34 -39.12 24.34
CA ASN A 11 -8.24 -38.24 24.72
C ASN A 11 -6.89 -39.00 24.84
N THR A 12 -5.80 -38.41 24.35
CA THR A 12 -4.42 -38.89 24.57
C THR A 12 -3.70 -37.98 25.56
N ALA A 13 -3.14 -38.55 26.64
CA ALA A 13 -2.39 -37.78 27.64
C ALA A 13 -1.05 -38.45 27.97
N SER A 14 0.05 -37.76 27.65
CA SER A 14 1.42 -38.19 27.94
C SER A 14 2.21 -37.06 28.60
N GLY A 15 2.78 -37.32 29.78
CA GLY A 15 3.49 -36.32 30.59
C GLY A 15 2.84 -36.04 31.94
N ALA A 16 3.61 -35.49 32.87
CA ALA A 16 3.12 -35.18 34.21
C ALA A 16 2.01 -34.11 34.14
N PHE A 17 0.87 -34.40 34.75
CA PHE A 17 -0.32 -33.52 34.80
C PHE A 17 -0.97 -33.19 33.44
N ALA A 18 -0.60 -33.86 32.36
CA ALA A 18 -1.28 -33.70 31.07
C ALA A 18 -2.78 -34.02 31.21
N LEU A 19 -3.65 -33.13 30.71
CA LEU A 19 -5.13 -33.23 30.77
C LEU A 19 -5.73 -33.40 32.18
N ARG A 20 -5.01 -33.04 33.26
CA ARG A 20 -5.48 -33.26 34.64
C ARG A 20 -6.82 -32.57 34.95
N GLY A 21 -7.11 -31.42 34.36
CA GLY A 21 -8.33 -30.65 34.61
C GLY A 21 -9.53 -31.07 33.77
N ASN A 22 -9.34 -31.94 32.76
CA ASN A 22 -10.35 -32.25 31.74
C ASN A 22 -11.54 -33.01 32.34
N ARG A 23 -12.75 -32.40 32.29
CA ARG A 23 -13.98 -32.99 32.82
C ARG A 23 -14.85 -33.60 31.73
N THR A 24 -15.11 -32.84 30.66
CA THR A 24 -16.06 -33.21 29.58
C THR A 24 -15.50 -33.05 28.17
N GLY A 25 -14.29 -32.50 28.00
CA GLY A 25 -13.68 -32.34 26.68
C GLY A 25 -13.26 -33.68 26.08
N PHE A 26 -13.49 -33.87 24.80
CA PHE A 26 -13.20 -35.10 24.04
C PHE A 26 -12.24 -34.81 22.88
N ASN A 27 -11.62 -35.85 22.32
CA ASN A 27 -10.69 -35.76 21.17
C ASN A 27 -9.47 -34.83 21.39
N ASN A 28 -8.99 -34.69 22.62
CA ASN A 28 -7.79 -33.89 22.92
C ASN A 28 -6.52 -34.73 22.93
N THR A 29 -5.44 -34.19 22.37
CA THR A 29 -4.08 -34.77 22.47
C THR A 29 -3.21 -33.84 23.30
N ALA A 30 -2.70 -34.33 24.43
CA ALA A 30 -1.81 -33.58 25.33
C ALA A 30 -0.52 -34.36 25.57
N THR A 31 0.58 -33.90 24.97
CA THR A 31 1.91 -34.50 25.09
C THR A 31 2.89 -33.48 25.65
N GLY A 32 3.19 -33.57 26.94
CA GLY A 32 4.09 -32.65 27.64
C GLY A 32 3.69 -32.46 29.10
N VAL A 33 4.65 -32.02 29.92
CA VAL A 33 4.36 -31.66 31.31
C VAL A 33 3.39 -30.48 31.32
N GLN A 34 2.26 -30.65 32.02
CA GLN A 34 1.18 -29.65 32.15
C GLN A 34 0.53 -29.21 30.82
N ALA A 35 0.64 -30.00 29.75
CA ALA A 35 -0.11 -29.75 28.51
C ALA A 35 -1.62 -29.91 28.75
N LEU A 36 -2.42 -28.92 28.33
CA LEU A 36 -3.88 -28.88 28.53
C LEU A 36 -4.33 -29.10 29.99
N VAL A 37 -3.50 -28.72 30.96
CA VAL A 37 -3.74 -29.07 32.37
C VAL A 37 -5.03 -28.48 32.94
N ASN A 38 -5.46 -27.30 32.49
CA ASN A 38 -6.68 -26.64 32.99
C ASN A 38 -7.90 -26.80 32.08
N ASN A 39 -7.82 -27.59 31.00
CA ASN A 39 -8.94 -27.80 30.08
C ASN A 39 -10.15 -28.31 30.88
N LYS A 40 -11.31 -27.65 30.81
CA LYS A 40 -12.51 -28.10 31.54
C LYS A 40 -13.43 -28.87 30.60
N ALA A 41 -13.76 -28.26 29.47
CA ALA A 41 -14.76 -28.77 28.53
C ALA A 41 -14.37 -28.65 27.05
N GLY A 42 -13.29 -27.95 26.70
CA GLY A 42 -12.90 -27.72 25.30
C GLY A 42 -12.53 -29.03 24.57
N PRO A 43 -13.22 -29.40 23.47
CA PRO A 43 -12.86 -30.55 22.66
C PRO A 43 -11.79 -30.23 21.60
N GLN A 44 -11.23 -31.28 21.00
CA GLN A 44 -10.45 -31.22 19.76
C GLN A 44 -9.18 -30.35 19.80
N ASN A 45 -8.56 -30.22 20.96
CA ASN A 45 -7.30 -29.51 21.10
C ASN A 45 -6.09 -30.44 20.97
N THR A 46 -5.05 -30.01 20.27
CA THR A 46 -3.74 -30.67 20.23
C THR A 46 -2.71 -29.79 20.93
N ALA A 47 -2.13 -30.27 22.02
CA ALA A 47 -1.10 -29.59 22.81
C ALA A 47 0.15 -30.46 22.94
N THR A 48 1.20 -30.12 22.19
CA THR A 48 2.50 -30.80 22.25
C THR A 48 3.55 -29.82 22.75
N GLY A 49 4.19 -30.12 23.88
CA GLY A 49 5.16 -29.25 24.55
C GLY A 49 4.80 -29.00 26.01
N ARG A 50 5.81 -28.64 26.81
CA ARG A 50 5.58 -28.28 28.22
C ARG A 50 4.71 -27.03 28.30
N ALA A 51 3.64 -27.11 29.09
CA ALA A 51 2.68 -26.03 29.32
C ALA A 51 2.02 -25.46 28.04
N ALA A 52 1.96 -26.24 26.95
CA ALA A 52 1.15 -25.90 25.78
C ALA A 52 -0.35 -25.92 26.16
N LEU A 53 -1.10 -24.88 25.77
CA LEU A 53 -2.51 -24.68 26.13
C LEU A 53 -2.80 -24.79 27.65
N PHE A 54 -1.85 -24.35 28.48
CA PHE A 54 -1.92 -24.52 29.94
C PHE A 54 -3.20 -23.97 30.57
N SER A 55 -3.63 -22.78 30.16
CA SER A 55 -4.78 -22.07 30.75
C SER A 55 -6.12 -22.36 30.06
N ASN A 56 -6.16 -23.23 29.04
CA ASN A 56 -7.37 -23.47 28.26
C ASN A 56 -8.48 -23.95 29.19
N THR A 57 -9.69 -23.37 29.14
CA THR A 57 -10.83 -23.84 29.91
C THR A 57 -11.91 -24.42 29.01
N ASN A 58 -12.31 -23.65 28.00
CA ASN A 58 -13.43 -23.97 27.11
C ASN A 58 -13.06 -23.86 25.64
N GLY A 59 -11.86 -23.33 25.32
CA GLY A 59 -11.39 -23.18 23.95
C GLY A 59 -11.35 -24.52 23.21
N HIS A 60 -11.71 -24.54 21.94
CA HIS A 60 -11.78 -25.73 21.10
C HIS A 60 -11.05 -25.56 19.77
N ASP A 61 -10.73 -26.69 19.13
CA ASP A 61 -10.04 -26.74 17.84
C ASP A 61 -8.70 -25.98 17.81
N ASN A 62 -7.98 -25.92 18.93
CA ASN A 62 -6.67 -25.28 18.99
C ASN A 62 -5.54 -26.28 18.78
N THR A 63 -4.54 -25.90 17.98
CA THR A 63 -3.28 -26.63 17.83
C THR A 63 -2.15 -25.80 18.43
N ALA A 64 -1.51 -26.31 19.48
CA ALA A 64 -0.36 -25.72 20.14
C ALA A 64 0.81 -26.70 20.13
N ASN A 65 1.86 -26.40 19.38
CA ASN A 65 3.08 -27.20 19.30
C ASN A 65 4.30 -26.36 19.64
N GLY A 66 4.81 -26.49 20.86
CA GLY A 66 5.95 -25.75 21.38
C GLY A 66 5.88 -25.57 22.90
N PHE A 67 7.01 -25.23 23.52
CA PHE A 67 7.02 -24.84 24.93
C PHE A 67 6.18 -23.59 25.11
N SER A 68 5.19 -23.64 26.01
CA SER A 68 4.27 -22.54 26.31
C SER A 68 3.50 -21.96 25.11
N ALA A 69 3.34 -22.72 24.01
CA ALA A 69 2.47 -22.32 22.91
C ALA A 69 1.01 -22.19 23.40
N LEU A 70 0.33 -21.09 23.08
CA LEU A 70 -1.04 -20.76 23.54
C LEU A 70 -1.22 -20.84 25.07
N HIS A 71 -0.17 -20.56 25.86
CA HIS A 71 -0.19 -20.76 27.31
C HIS A 71 -1.36 -20.08 28.05
N SER A 72 -1.69 -18.85 27.66
CA SER A 72 -2.70 -18.02 28.32
C SER A 72 -4.10 -18.17 27.73
N ASN A 73 -4.31 -19.03 26.72
CA ASN A 73 -5.60 -19.19 26.08
C ASN A 73 -6.62 -19.70 27.09
N THR A 74 -7.79 -19.07 27.21
CA THR A 74 -8.86 -19.50 28.12
C THR A 74 -10.07 -20.01 27.34
N THR A 75 -10.60 -19.18 26.45
CA THR A 75 -11.79 -19.49 25.65
C THR A 75 -11.59 -19.22 24.16
N GLY A 76 -10.37 -18.90 23.72
CA GLY A 76 -10.07 -18.73 22.30
C GLY A 76 -10.14 -20.07 21.56
N ASP A 77 -10.67 -20.01 20.34
CA ASP A 77 -10.97 -21.16 19.49
C ASP A 77 -10.23 -21.08 18.16
N ASN A 78 -10.02 -22.24 17.53
CA ASN A 78 -9.48 -22.35 16.16
C ASN A 78 -8.10 -21.70 15.98
N ASN A 79 -7.26 -21.65 17.03
CA ASN A 79 -5.92 -21.09 16.93
C ASN A 79 -4.88 -22.16 16.57
N THR A 80 -3.95 -21.82 15.70
CA THR A 80 -2.76 -22.63 15.41
C THR A 80 -1.51 -21.89 15.89
N ALA A 81 -0.79 -22.43 16.86
CA ALA A 81 0.46 -21.90 17.39
C ALA A 81 1.55 -22.96 17.31
N ILE A 82 2.52 -22.76 16.41
CA ILE A 82 3.65 -23.67 16.22
C ILE A 82 4.95 -22.90 16.47
N GLY A 83 5.62 -23.22 17.56
CA GLY A 83 6.84 -22.56 18.02
C GLY A 83 6.85 -22.36 19.53
N ASP A 84 8.04 -22.22 20.10
CA ASP A 84 8.19 -21.80 21.50
C ASP A 84 7.50 -20.44 21.70
N SER A 85 6.62 -20.36 22.70
CA SER A 85 5.89 -19.16 23.08
C SER A 85 5.02 -18.53 21.97
N ALA A 86 4.66 -19.31 20.93
CA ALA A 86 3.73 -18.84 19.90
C ALA A 86 2.33 -18.60 20.50
N LEU A 87 1.71 -17.45 20.21
CA LEU A 87 0.45 -16.97 20.82
C LEU A 87 0.43 -17.00 22.37
N LEU A 88 1.59 -16.84 23.03
CA LEU A 88 1.74 -16.97 24.48
C LEU A 88 0.67 -16.23 25.30
N LYS A 89 0.35 -14.99 24.92
CA LYS A 89 -0.55 -14.08 25.64
C LYS A 89 -1.99 -14.09 25.10
N ASN A 90 -2.30 -14.89 24.08
CA ASN A 90 -3.67 -14.96 23.57
C ASN A 90 -4.58 -15.54 24.65
N THR A 91 -5.67 -14.86 24.98
CA THR A 91 -6.63 -15.28 26.02
C THR A 91 -7.95 -15.71 25.39
N THR A 92 -8.57 -14.82 24.61
CA THR A 92 -9.89 -15.05 23.99
C THR A 92 -9.89 -14.86 22.47
N GLY A 93 -8.75 -14.56 21.87
CA GLY A 93 -8.63 -14.39 20.42
C GLY A 93 -8.85 -15.72 19.69
N ASN A 94 -9.53 -15.65 18.55
CA ASN A 94 -9.96 -16.79 17.74
C ASN A 94 -9.32 -16.75 16.35
N ALA A 95 -9.19 -17.92 15.74
CA ALA A 95 -8.77 -18.08 14.35
C ALA A 95 -7.41 -17.42 14.03
N ASN A 96 -6.48 -17.39 14.98
CA ASN A 96 -5.13 -16.88 14.75
C ASN A 96 -4.18 -18.02 14.34
N THR A 97 -3.31 -17.75 13.37
CA THR A 97 -2.22 -18.64 12.97
C THR A 97 -0.89 -17.98 13.32
N ALA A 98 -0.09 -18.64 14.14
CA ALA A 98 1.24 -18.19 14.53
C ALA A 98 2.28 -19.29 14.28
N LEU A 99 3.31 -18.96 13.51
CA LEU A 99 4.38 -19.88 13.13
C LEU A 99 5.74 -19.26 13.41
N GLY A 100 6.52 -19.88 14.31
CA GLY A 100 7.86 -19.46 14.71
C GLY A 100 8.00 -19.16 16.21
N HIS A 101 9.24 -19.01 16.67
CA HIS A 101 9.54 -18.61 18.05
C HIS A 101 8.93 -17.24 18.36
N GLY A 102 8.09 -17.17 19.38
CA GLY A 102 7.42 -15.95 19.82
C GLY A 102 6.37 -15.40 18.84
N ALA A 103 6.02 -16.14 17.79
CA ALA A 103 5.08 -15.67 16.78
C ALA A 103 3.71 -15.33 17.41
N GLY A 104 3.17 -14.14 17.12
CA GLY A 104 1.92 -13.63 17.70
C GLY A 104 1.91 -13.53 19.23
N SER A 105 3.07 -13.58 19.91
CA SER A 105 3.14 -13.60 21.38
C SER A 105 2.59 -12.34 22.06
N ASN A 106 2.41 -11.23 21.33
CA ASN A 106 1.75 -10.01 21.82
C ASN A 106 0.24 -9.98 21.57
N LEU A 107 -0.31 -10.91 20.79
CA LEU A 107 -1.77 -11.02 20.61
C LEU A 107 -2.43 -11.40 21.94
N THR A 108 -3.55 -10.76 22.24
CA THR A 108 -4.32 -10.95 23.49
C THR A 108 -5.75 -11.41 23.20
N THR A 109 -6.55 -10.56 22.58
CA THR A 109 -7.98 -10.81 22.29
C THR A 109 -8.31 -10.71 20.80
N GLY A 110 -7.30 -10.46 19.97
CA GLY A 110 -7.41 -10.26 18.55
C GLY A 110 -7.83 -11.51 17.79
N ASN A 111 -8.57 -11.35 16.69
CA ASN A 111 -9.06 -12.47 15.89
C ASN A 111 -8.53 -12.44 14.46
N ASN A 112 -8.41 -13.60 13.82
CA ASN A 112 -8.10 -13.76 12.39
C ASN A 112 -6.75 -13.15 11.98
N ASN A 113 -5.71 -13.29 12.81
CA ASN A 113 -4.37 -12.86 12.45
C ASN A 113 -3.52 -14.02 11.92
N ILE A 114 -2.54 -13.68 11.06
CA ILE A 114 -1.50 -14.62 10.61
C ILE A 114 -0.15 -13.98 10.92
N ASP A 115 0.56 -14.53 11.91
CA ASP A 115 1.88 -14.08 12.32
C ASP A 115 2.93 -15.17 12.01
N ILE A 116 3.80 -14.92 11.03
CA ILE A 116 4.89 -15.84 10.67
C ILE A 116 6.21 -15.17 11.02
N GLY A 117 6.87 -15.64 12.07
CA GLY A 117 8.11 -15.03 12.59
C GLY A 117 7.94 -13.58 13.05
N ASN A 118 6.72 -13.15 13.36
CA ASN A 118 6.41 -11.81 13.85
C ASN A 118 5.72 -11.88 15.21
N LEU A 119 6.02 -10.97 16.14
CA LEU A 119 5.44 -10.99 17.50
C LEU A 119 3.95 -10.60 17.54
N GLY A 120 3.39 -10.04 16.47
CA GLY A 120 2.03 -9.49 16.44
C GLY A 120 1.90 -8.19 17.23
N LEU A 121 0.73 -7.55 17.14
CA LEU A 121 0.38 -6.37 17.94
C LEU A 121 -0.83 -6.62 18.82
N ALA A 122 -0.80 -6.16 20.07
CA ALA A 122 -1.89 -6.38 21.02
C ALA A 122 -3.24 -5.84 20.48
N GLY A 123 -4.28 -6.68 20.56
CA GLY A 123 -5.62 -6.34 20.08
C GLY A 123 -5.82 -6.32 18.56
N GLU A 124 -4.77 -6.52 17.77
CA GLU A 124 -4.86 -6.54 16.31
C GLU A 124 -5.80 -7.65 15.81
N SER A 125 -6.51 -7.42 14.71
CA SER A 125 -7.41 -8.41 14.13
C SER A 125 -7.42 -8.29 12.61
N ARG A 126 -7.57 -9.42 11.92
CA ARG A 126 -7.61 -9.49 10.45
C ARG A 126 -6.33 -9.00 9.79
N THR A 127 -5.17 -9.27 10.42
CA THR A 127 -3.88 -8.78 9.94
C THR A 127 -2.92 -9.92 9.65
N ILE A 128 -2.14 -9.76 8.58
CA ILE A 128 -1.07 -10.68 8.20
C ILE A 128 0.26 -9.95 8.47
N ARG A 129 1.15 -10.59 9.23
CA ARG A 129 2.53 -10.15 9.47
C ARG A 129 3.49 -11.29 9.17
N ILE A 130 4.50 -11.02 8.35
CA ILE A 130 5.51 -12.00 7.95
C ILE A 130 6.89 -11.38 8.14
N GLY A 131 7.72 -12.01 8.96
CA GLY A 131 9.04 -11.51 9.33
C GLY A 131 9.00 -10.40 10.39
N ASP A 132 10.18 -9.98 10.82
CA ASP A 132 10.43 -8.92 11.79
C ASP A 132 11.51 -7.94 11.28
N SER A 133 11.95 -7.00 12.12
CA SER A 133 12.97 -6.02 11.75
C SER A 133 14.35 -6.59 11.44
N ASN A 134 14.61 -7.88 11.70
CA ASN A 134 15.85 -8.53 11.30
C ASN A 134 15.84 -8.93 9.80
N HIS A 135 14.66 -8.95 9.17
CA HIS A 135 14.49 -9.32 7.77
C HIS A 135 14.62 -8.08 6.88
N THR A 136 15.66 -8.03 6.05
CA THR A 136 15.93 -6.88 5.15
C THR A 136 15.53 -7.11 3.70
N ARG A 137 15.05 -8.32 3.36
CA ARG A 137 14.67 -8.71 2.00
C ARG A 137 13.49 -9.69 2.03
N THR A 138 12.56 -9.52 1.09
CA THR A 138 11.38 -10.39 0.94
C THR A 138 11.36 -11.01 -0.45
N PHE A 139 11.31 -12.34 -0.52
CA PHE A 139 11.22 -13.09 -1.77
C PHE A 139 9.88 -13.81 -1.85
N LEU A 140 9.07 -13.48 -2.86
CA LEU A 140 7.82 -14.18 -3.16
C LEU A 140 7.93 -14.89 -4.50
N ALA A 141 7.90 -16.22 -4.46
CA ALA A 141 7.95 -17.05 -5.66
C ALA A 141 6.68 -16.88 -6.52
N GLY A 142 6.81 -17.06 -7.83
CA GLY A 142 5.69 -17.03 -8.78
C GLY A 142 5.18 -15.64 -9.17
N ILE A 143 5.79 -14.55 -8.67
CA ILE A 143 5.46 -13.18 -9.08
C ILE A 143 6.26 -12.75 -10.32
N SER A 144 7.57 -13.02 -10.34
CA SER A 144 8.43 -12.58 -11.44
C SER A 144 8.05 -13.27 -12.76
N GLY A 145 7.78 -12.47 -13.79
CA GLY A 145 7.38 -12.96 -15.12
C GLY A 145 5.92 -13.42 -15.26
N ALA A 146 5.11 -13.34 -14.20
CA ALA A 146 3.70 -13.72 -14.26
C ALA A 146 2.83 -12.57 -14.81
N ALA A 147 2.19 -12.79 -15.96
CA ALA A 147 1.26 -11.81 -16.55
C ALA A 147 -0.09 -11.83 -15.83
N VAL A 148 -0.55 -10.66 -15.36
CA VAL A 148 -1.83 -10.49 -14.65
C VAL A 148 -2.51 -9.18 -15.06
N MET A 149 -3.83 -9.12 -14.91
CA MET A 149 -4.61 -7.88 -14.98
C MET A 149 -5.07 -7.49 -13.57
N GLY A 150 -5.04 -6.21 -13.22
CA GLY A 150 -5.50 -5.75 -11.91
C GLY A 150 -4.98 -4.36 -11.53
N ALA A 151 -5.26 -3.97 -10.28
CA ALA A 151 -4.73 -2.74 -9.70
C ALA A 151 -3.27 -2.93 -9.25
N THR A 152 -2.46 -1.87 -9.39
CA THR A 152 -1.08 -1.85 -8.88
C THR A 152 -1.05 -1.94 -7.36
N VAL A 153 -0.18 -2.81 -6.84
CA VAL A 153 0.09 -2.92 -5.40
C VAL A 153 1.16 -1.90 -5.01
N HIS A 154 0.93 -1.18 -3.91
CA HIS A 154 1.85 -0.22 -3.32
C HIS A 154 2.27 -0.68 -1.92
N VAL A 155 3.43 -0.21 -1.47
CA VAL A 155 3.91 -0.37 -0.09
C VAL A 155 3.95 1.01 0.55
N ASN A 156 3.35 1.17 1.73
CA ASN A 156 3.46 2.42 2.51
C ASN A 156 4.69 2.41 3.43
N ALA A 157 4.94 3.53 4.12
CA ALA A 157 6.09 3.67 5.02
C ALA A 157 6.11 2.69 6.21
N ALA A 158 4.98 2.06 6.55
CA ALA A 158 4.89 1.03 7.59
C ALA A 158 5.07 -0.40 7.03
N GLY A 159 5.48 -0.54 5.76
CA GLY A 159 5.64 -1.83 5.09
C GLY A 159 4.31 -2.50 4.69
N GLN A 160 3.18 -1.79 4.76
CA GLN A 160 1.87 -2.36 4.43
C GLN A 160 1.65 -2.35 2.92
N LEU A 161 1.31 -3.52 2.38
CA LEU A 161 0.83 -3.69 1.01
C LEU A 161 -0.62 -3.22 0.87
N GLY A 162 -0.93 -2.52 -0.22
CA GLY A 162 -2.30 -2.06 -0.51
C GLY A 162 -2.47 -1.61 -1.95
N THR A 163 -3.65 -1.09 -2.28
CA THR A 163 -3.92 -0.42 -3.56
C THR A 163 -4.31 1.04 -3.30
N SER A 164 -4.06 1.92 -4.26
CA SER A 164 -4.38 3.35 -4.13
C SER A 164 -5.82 3.62 -4.61
N PRO A 165 -6.81 3.84 -3.71
CA PRO A 165 -8.18 4.06 -4.13
C PRO A 165 -8.36 5.45 -4.76
N SER A 166 -9.12 5.54 -5.86
CA SER A 166 -9.40 6.81 -6.56
C SER A 166 -10.87 7.24 -6.54
N SER A 167 -11.76 6.38 -6.03
CA SER A 167 -13.20 6.68 -5.93
C SER A 167 -13.48 7.82 -4.96
N ALA A 168 -14.46 8.66 -5.29
CA ALA A 168 -14.88 9.79 -4.45
C ALA A 168 -15.27 9.38 -3.01
N ARG A 169 -15.72 8.14 -2.80
CA ARG A 169 -16.06 7.63 -1.45
C ARG A 169 -14.89 7.63 -0.46
N PHE A 170 -13.65 7.60 -0.97
CA PHE A 170 -12.42 7.59 -0.18
C PHE A 170 -11.74 8.96 -0.16
N LYS A 171 -12.42 10.00 -0.66
CA LYS A 171 -11.88 11.35 -0.78
C LYS A 171 -12.78 12.33 -0.04
N GLN A 172 -12.17 13.36 0.51
CA GLN A 172 -12.83 14.50 1.11
C GLN A 172 -12.23 15.77 0.52
N GLU A 173 -12.97 16.89 0.58
CA GLU A 173 -12.50 18.21 0.12
C GLU A 173 -12.01 18.26 -1.35
N ILE A 174 -12.72 17.58 -2.25
CA ILE A 174 -12.37 17.53 -3.69
C ILE A 174 -12.53 18.93 -4.32
N LYS A 175 -11.41 19.54 -4.74
CA LYS A 175 -11.35 20.87 -5.37
C LYS A 175 -10.41 20.84 -6.60
N PRO A 176 -10.53 21.79 -7.55
CA PRO A 176 -9.55 21.96 -8.62
C PRO A 176 -8.13 22.21 -8.07
N MET A 177 -7.10 21.73 -8.78
CA MET A 177 -5.70 21.87 -8.32
C MET A 177 -5.15 23.30 -8.46
N GLU A 178 -5.70 24.11 -9.37
CA GLU A 178 -5.27 25.50 -9.62
C GLU A 178 -3.74 25.64 -9.67
N LYS A 179 -3.15 26.52 -8.84
CA LYS A 179 -1.70 26.77 -8.82
C LYS A 179 -0.87 25.67 -8.14
N ALA A 180 -1.50 24.72 -7.44
CA ALA A 180 -0.75 23.68 -6.72
C ALA A 180 0.12 22.85 -7.68
N SER A 181 -0.36 22.62 -8.90
CA SER A 181 0.37 21.87 -9.93
C SER A 181 1.55 22.63 -10.56
N GLU A 182 1.64 23.96 -10.41
CA GLU A 182 2.72 24.76 -11.01
C GLU A 182 4.09 24.46 -10.40
N ALA A 183 4.13 23.89 -9.19
CA ALA A 183 5.37 23.44 -8.55
C ALA A 183 6.16 22.47 -9.44
N ILE A 184 5.48 21.65 -10.26
CA ILE A 184 6.17 20.67 -11.12
C ILE A 184 7.02 21.33 -12.22
N LEU A 185 6.71 22.58 -12.58
CA LEU A 185 7.40 23.31 -13.65
C LEU A 185 8.84 23.70 -13.23
N SER A 186 9.14 23.67 -11.93
CA SER A 186 10.49 23.92 -11.40
C SER A 186 11.31 22.64 -11.20
N LEU A 187 10.72 21.47 -11.44
CA LEU A 187 11.40 20.18 -11.30
C LEU A 187 12.40 19.98 -12.43
N LYS A 188 13.50 19.28 -12.13
CA LYS A 188 14.61 19.03 -13.07
C LYS A 188 14.76 17.53 -13.29
N PRO A 189 14.24 16.98 -14.41
CA PRO A 189 14.46 15.59 -14.77
C PRO A 189 15.96 15.28 -14.95
N VAL A 190 16.36 14.08 -14.55
CA VAL A 190 17.74 13.59 -14.65
C VAL A 190 17.78 12.21 -15.27
N THR A 191 18.94 11.86 -15.83
CA THR A 191 19.32 10.49 -16.16
C THR A 191 20.30 9.98 -15.11
N PHE A 192 20.18 8.71 -14.74
CA PHE A 192 21.05 8.11 -13.73
C PHE A 192 21.17 6.59 -13.93
N HIS A 193 22.11 5.99 -13.22
CA HIS A 193 22.19 4.54 -13.06
C HIS A 193 22.04 4.24 -11.57
N TYR A 194 21.31 3.19 -11.22
CA TYR A 194 21.36 2.69 -9.86
C TYR A 194 22.76 2.17 -9.55
N ARG A 195 23.12 2.14 -8.26
CA ARG A 195 24.37 1.51 -7.83
C ARG A 195 24.32 0.01 -8.14
N LYS A 196 25.49 -0.61 -8.34
CA LYS A 196 25.60 -2.03 -8.74
C LYS A 196 24.96 -3.00 -7.74
N GLU A 197 24.83 -2.60 -6.47
CA GLU A 197 24.18 -3.41 -5.44
C GLU A 197 22.66 -3.49 -5.63
N VAL A 198 22.07 -2.51 -6.31
CA VAL A 198 20.62 -2.41 -6.58
C VAL A 198 20.31 -2.90 -8.00
N ASP A 199 21.10 -2.47 -8.99
CA ASP A 199 20.98 -2.89 -10.38
C ASP A 199 22.36 -3.34 -10.90
N PRO A 200 22.67 -4.64 -10.81
CA PRO A 200 23.93 -5.18 -11.30
C PRO A 200 24.14 -4.97 -12.81
N ASP A 201 23.05 -4.88 -13.58
CA ASP A 201 23.09 -4.76 -15.04
C ASP A 201 23.32 -3.30 -15.48
N GLY A 202 23.15 -2.34 -14.57
CA GLY A 202 23.46 -0.93 -14.79
C GLY A 202 22.61 -0.33 -15.92
N VAL A 203 21.31 -0.57 -15.90
CA VAL A 203 20.39 -0.07 -16.92
C VAL A 203 20.20 1.45 -16.73
N PRO A 204 20.33 2.28 -17.79
CA PRO A 204 20.04 3.70 -17.71
C PRO A 204 18.60 3.96 -17.28
N GLN A 205 18.43 4.83 -16.29
CA GLN A 205 17.16 5.24 -15.73
C GLN A 205 16.90 6.73 -15.94
N PHE A 206 15.62 7.10 -15.87
CA PHE A 206 15.13 8.47 -16.03
C PHE A 206 14.24 8.79 -14.83
N GLY A 207 14.37 9.99 -14.27
CA GLY A 207 13.53 10.37 -13.14
C GLY A 207 13.90 11.69 -12.51
N LEU A 208 13.63 11.78 -11.21
CA LEU A 208 13.85 12.92 -10.34
C LEU A 208 14.62 12.49 -9.09
N VAL A 209 15.45 13.38 -8.55
CA VAL A 209 16.12 13.18 -7.26
C VAL A 209 15.17 13.59 -6.14
N ALA A 210 14.90 12.69 -5.19
CA ALA A 210 13.89 12.91 -4.15
C ALA A 210 14.20 14.15 -3.29
N GLU A 211 15.46 14.37 -2.94
CA GLU A 211 15.93 15.50 -2.14
C GLU A 211 15.81 16.84 -2.88
N ASP A 212 15.91 16.84 -4.21
CA ASP A 212 15.71 18.06 -5.00
C ASP A 212 14.23 18.38 -5.19
N VAL A 213 13.40 17.35 -5.36
CA VAL A 213 11.94 17.50 -5.37
C VAL A 213 11.43 17.99 -4.01
N GLU A 214 11.98 17.49 -2.89
CA GLU A 214 11.61 17.92 -1.54
C GLU A 214 11.75 19.44 -1.35
N LYS A 215 12.83 20.03 -1.88
CA LYS A 215 13.07 21.49 -1.82
C LYS A 215 12.03 22.31 -2.58
N VAL A 216 11.41 21.72 -3.61
CA VAL A 216 10.39 22.37 -4.44
C VAL A 216 9.00 22.13 -3.88
N ASN A 217 8.67 20.88 -3.56
CA ASN A 217 7.40 20.48 -2.96
C ASN A 217 7.57 19.17 -2.16
N SER A 218 7.53 19.29 -0.83
CA SER A 218 7.68 18.17 0.10
C SER A 218 6.54 17.16 0.04
N ASP A 219 5.34 17.54 -0.42
CA ASP A 219 4.16 16.66 -0.46
C ASP A 219 4.26 15.57 -1.53
N LEU A 220 5.23 15.72 -2.45
CA LEU A 220 5.55 14.78 -3.51
C LEU A 220 6.54 13.69 -3.06
N ILE A 221 6.95 13.67 -1.80
CA ILE A 221 7.95 12.74 -1.28
C ILE A 221 7.32 11.74 -0.31
N ALA A 222 7.55 10.45 -0.56
CA ALA A 222 7.37 9.43 0.45
C ALA A 222 8.71 9.21 1.18
N ARG A 223 8.61 9.11 2.51
CA ARG A 223 9.73 9.00 3.43
C ARG A 223 9.90 7.57 3.93
N ASP A 224 11.12 7.21 4.30
CA ASP A 224 11.41 5.96 4.99
C ASP A 224 11.00 6.01 6.48
N GLU A 225 11.26 4.92 7.21
CA GLU A 225 10.96 4.81 8.64
C GLU A 225 11.73 5.84 9.50
N GLU A 226 12.85 6.36 9.00
CA GLU A 226 13.68 7.38 9.66
C GLU A 226 13.26 8.82 9.28
N GLY A 227 12.25 8.97 8.42
CA GLY A 227 11.76 10.26 7.94
C GLY A 227 12.58 10.88 6.80
N LYS A 228 13.52 10.14 6.21
CA LYS A 228 14.34 10.64 5.10
C LYS A 228 13.60 10.51 3.76
N PRO A 229 13.80 11.44 2.82
CA PRO A 229 13.29 11.29 1.45
C PRO A 229 13.73 9.97 0.84
N CYS A 230 12.77 9.15 0.41
CA CYS A 230 13.06 7.82 -0.13
C CYS A 230 12.60 7.70 -1.59
N THR A 231 11.38 8.13 -1.89
CA THR A 231 10.84 8.03 -3.25
C THR A 231 9.95 9.20 -3.62
N VAL A 232 9.97 9.56 -4.91
CA VAL A 232 9.07 10.56 -5.48
C VAL A 232 7.74 9.88 -5.80
N ARG A 233 6.65 10.55 -5.43
CA ARG A 233 5.27 10.16 -5.75
C ARG A 233 4.95 10.48 -7.21
N TYR A 234 5.52 9.70 -8.13
CA TYR A 234 5.35 9.90 -9.57
C TYR A 234 3.88 9.89 -10.02
N GLU A 235 2.99 9.19 -9.30
CA GLU A 235 1.55 9.23 -9.55
C GLU A 235 0.96 10.62 -9.32
N ALA A 236 1.43 11.34 -8.30
CA ALA A 236 1.02 12.71 -8.01
C ALA A 236 1.58 13.67 -9.06
N VAL A 237 2.85 13.49 -9.45
CA VAL A 237 3.48 14.26 -10.53
C VAL A 237 2.69 14.11 -11.82
N ASN A 238 2.31 12.89 -12.21
CA ASN A 238 1.52 12.64 -13.42
C ASN A 238 0.14 13.34 -13.38
N ALA A 239 -0.53 13.33 -12.22
CA ALA A 239 -1.81 14.03 -12.06
C ALA A 239 -1.65 15.55 -12.16
N MET A 240 -0.56 16.12 -11.63
CA MET A 240 -0.26 17.55 -11.75
C MET A 240 0.14 17.93 -13.18
N LEU A 241 0.91 17.08 -13.87
CA LEU A 241 1.26 17.24 -15.28
C LEU A 241 0.02 17.29 -16.16
N LEU A 242 -0.97 16.44 -15.89
CA LEU A 242 -2.26 16.49 -16.58
C LEU A 242 -2.95 17.85 -16.40
N ASN A 243 -2.94 18.42 -15.19
CA ASN A 243 -3.55 19.73 -14.96
C ASN A 243 -2.83 20.85 -15.72
N GLU A 244 -1.49 20.89 -15.68
CA GLU A 244 -0.71 21.89 -16.43
C GLU A 244 -0.85 21.73 -17.95
N PHE A 245 -0.87 20.49 -18.44
CA PHE A 245 -1.15 20.20 -19.85
C PHE A 245 -2.52 20.74 -20.27
N LEU A 246 -3.56 20.54 -19.46
CA LEU A 246 -4.90 21.05 -19.75
C LEU A 246 -4.95 22.59 -19.71
N LYS A 247 -4.19 23.25 -18.82
CA LYS A 247 -4.08 24.71 -18.81
C LYS A 247 -3.44 25.23 -20.09
N GLU A 248 -2.31 24.67 -20.49
CA GLU A 248 -1.61 25.06 -21.71
C GLU A 248 -2.43 24.75 -22.96
N HIS A 249 -3.13 23.61 -23.02
CA HIS A 249 -4.02 23.29 -24.13
C HIS A 249 -5.13 24.34 -24.31
N ARG A 250 -5.75 24.80 -23.22
CA ARG A 250 -6.76 25.88 -23.28
C ARG A 250 -6.17 27.21 -23.73
N LYS A 251 -4.91 27.50 -23.35
CA LYS A 251 -4.21 28.72 -23.76
C LYS A 251 -3.90 28.69 -25.26
N VAL A 252 -3.47 27.55 -25.79
CA VAL A 252 -3.26 27.33 -27.22
C VAL A 252 -4.55 27.57 -28.00
N GLN A 253 -5.67 26.98 -27.58
CA GLN A 253 -6.99 27.21 -28.23
C GLN A 253 -7.39 28.69 -28.28
N LYS A 254 -7.13 29.45 -27.20
CA LYS A 254 -7.39 30.90 -27.18
C LYS A 254 -6.49 31.67 -28.13
N LEU A 255 -5.21 31.30 -28.24
CA LEU A 255 -4.26 31.92 -29.16
C LEU A 255 -4.63 31.62 -30.62
N GLU A 256 -5.05 30.39 -30.93
CA GLU A 256 -5.54 30.01 -32.27
C GLU A 256 -6.78 30.84 -32.67
N ALA A 257 -7.76 30.98 -31.77
CA ALA A 257 -8.94 31.80 -32.02
C ALA A 257 -8.60 33.29 -32.21
N ALA A 258 -7.67 33.82 -31.42
CA ALA A 258 -7.19 35.19 -31.58
C ALA A 258 -6.46 35.39 -32.92
N LEU A 259 -5.65 34.42 -33.34
CA LEU A 259 -4.97 34.43 -34.64
C LEU A 259 -5.97 34.42 -35.79
N GLU A 260 -7.04 33.62 -35.70
CA GLU A 260 -8.12 33.60 -36.68
C GLU A 260 -8.83 34.96 -36.78
N ALA A 261 -9.11 35.60 -35.64
CA ALA A 261 -9.72 36.92 -35.60
C ALA A 261 -8.81 38.01 -36.22
N ILE A 262 -7.50 37.96 -35.93
CA ILE A 262 -6.51 38.87 -36.53
C ILE A 262 -6.44 38.65 -38.05
N ASN A 263 -6.39 37.40 -38.50
CA ASN A 263 -6.37 37.07 -39.93
C ASN A 263 -7.63 37.58 -40.65
N LYS A 264 -8.79 37.51 -40.01
CA LYS A 264 -10.03 38.10 -40.54
C LYS A 264 -9.91 39.63 -40.65
N HIS A 265 -9.41 40.29 -39.60
CA HIS A 265 -9.24 41.74 -39.62
C HIS A 265 -8.23 42.22 -40.67
N LEU A 266 -7.12 41.49 -40.86
CA LEU A 266 -6.14 41.77 -41.92
C LEU A 266 -6.78 41.70 -43.31
N LYS A 267 -7.59 40.67 -43.60
CA LYS A 267 -8.33 40.59 -44.87
C LYS A 267 -9.29 41.77 -45.07
N GLU A 268 -9.96 42.21 -44.01
CA GLU A 268 -10.84 43.40 -44.06
C GLU A 268 -10.04 44.69 -44.31
N GLN A 269 -8.84 44.82 -43.74
CA GLN A 269 -7.95 45.95 -43.97
C GLN A 269 -7.41 45.96 -45.40
N ASP A 270 -6.96 44.82 -45.93
CA ASP A 270 -6.49 44.69 -47.32
C ASP A 270 -7.57 45.13 -48.32
N ALA A 271 -8.82 44.69 -48.10
CA ALA A 271 -9.95 45.10 -48.93
C ALA A 271 -10.20 46.62 -48.88
N LYS A 272 -10.04 47.25 -47.71
CA LYS A 272 -10.15 48.72 -47.56
C LYS A 272 -9.00 49.44 -48.27
N ILE A 273 -7.76 48.95 -48.13
CA ILE A 273 -6.57 49.53 -48.79
C ILE A 273 -6.74 49.48 -50.31
N GLN A 274 -7.18 48.35 -50.87
CA GLN A 274 -7.46 48.23 -52.29
C GLN A 274 -8.50 49.25 -52.75
N LYS A 275 -9.59 49.42 -51.98
CA LYS A 275 -10.64 50.39 -52.29
C LYS A 275 -10.14 51.83 -52.28
N VAL A 276 -9.34 52.21 -51.28
CA VAL A 276 -8.74 53.55 -51.20
C VAL A 276 -7.74 53.77 -52.33
N SER A 277 -6.90 52.77 -52.63
CA SER A 277 -5.92 52.84 -53.72
C SER A 277 -6.60 53.07 -55.07
N ALA A 278 -7.69 52.35 -55.36
CA ALA A 278 -8.49 52.56 -56.56
C ALA A 278 -9.09 53.97 -56.65
N GLN A 279 -9.55 54.54 -55.52
CA GLN A 279 -10.04 55.92 -55.48
C GLN A 279 -8.93 56.96 -55.73
N VAL A 280 -7.73 56.72 -55.21
CA VAL A 280 -6.56 57.59 -55.42
C VAL A 280 -6.08 57.54 -56.88
N GLU A 281 -6.10 56.38 -57.53
CA GLU A 281 -5.78 56.28 -58.96
C GLU A 281 -6.80 57.04 -59.83
N MET A 282 -8.10 56.97 -59.50
CA MET A 282 -9.13 57.72 -60.21
C MET A 282 -9.03 59.25 -60.05
N THR A 283 -8.30 59.74 -59.05
CA THR A 283 -8.15 61.18 -58.78
C THR A 283 -6.86 61.78 -59.34
N LYS A 284 -5.93 60.97 -59.87
CA LYS A 284 -4.77 61.45 -60.64
C LYS A 284 -5.15 61.65 -62.11
N SER A 285 -5.57 62.86 -62.48
CA SER A 285 -5.69 63.28 -63.89
C SER A 285 -4.31 63.43 -64.57
N PRO A 286 -4.17 63.27 -65.91
CA PRO A 286 -2.88 63.22 -66.59
C PRO A 286 -2.15 64.57 -66.61
N PRO A 287 -0.81 64.62 -66.73
CA PRO A 287 -0.07 65.87 -66.79
C PRO A 287 -0.48 66.67 -68.03
N GLN A 288 -0.87 67.93 -67.82
CA GLN A 288 -1.15 68.90 -68.87
C GLN A 288 0.12 69.14 -69.70
N SER A 289 0.09 68.82 -70.98
CA SER A 289 0.98 69.43 -71.98
C SER A 289 0.16 70.25 -72.97
N MET A 290 0.10 71.54 -72.63
CA MET A 290 0.04 72.74 -73.46
C MET A 290 -0.20 72.58 -74.97
N VAL A 291 -1.35 73.12 -75.40
CA VAL A 291 -1.54 74.12 -76.47
C VAL A 291 -0.31 74.40 -77.36
N SER A 292 -0.43 74.17 -78.67
CA SER A 292 -0.13 75.23 -79.65
C SER A 292 -0.75 74.95 -81.03
N ASN A 293 -1.33 76.02 -81.57
CA ASN A 293 -1.94 76.23 -82.88
C ASN A 293 -1.09 75.74 -84.07
N GLN A 294 -1.73 75.25 -85.13
CA GLN A 294 -2.23 76.01 -86.31
C GLN A 294 -3.05 75.11 -87.22
#